data_AF-A0A355HBC8-F1
#
_entry.id   AF-A0A355HBC8-F1
#
_cell.length_a   1.000
_cell.length_b   1.000
_cell.length_c   1.000
_cell.angle_alpha   90.00
_cell.angle_beta   90.00
_cell.angle_gamma   90.00
#
_symmetry.space_group_name_H-M   'P 1'
#
loop_
_entity.id
_entity.type
_entity.pdbx_description
1 polymer ?
#
loop_
_entity_poly.entity_id
_entity_poly.type
_entity_poly.pdbx_seq_one_letter_code
_entity_poly.pdbx_strand_id
1 'polypeptide(L)' 'NHLESLIAPLAQELEKRDPFDSADIVVPNFSLQMWISLKLAQKSGISANLRFIT' A
#
# COMPACT_ATOMS: atom_id res chain seq x y z
N ASN A 1 18.26 2.82 -4.24
CA ASN A 1 17.73 1.98 -3.15
C ASN A 1 16.80 2.86 -2.31
N HIS A 2 15.60 3.12 -2.84
CA HIS A 2 14.66 4.10 -2.28
C HIS A 2 13.32 3.43 -2.02
N LEU A 3 12.64 3.87 -0.97
CA LEU A 3 11.31 3.36 -0.60
C LEU A 3 10.29 3.54 -1.74
N GLU A 4 10.41 4.61 -2.52
CA GLU A 4 9.56 4.89 -3.68
C GLU A 4 9.62 3.78 -4.74
N SER A 5 10.78 3.15 -4.89
CA SER A 5 10.96 2.01 -5.80
C SER A 5 10.16 0.78 -5.37
N LEU A 6 9.77 0.69 -4.08
CA LEU A 6 8.99 -0.45 -3.54
C LEU A 6 7.47 -0.27 -3.69
N ILE A 7 6.99 0.94 -3.99
CA ILE A 7 5.54 1.16 -4.22
C ILE A 7 5.06 0.44 -5.48
N ALA A 8 5.87 0.41 -6.54
CA ALA A 8 5.51 -0.25 -7.78
C ALA A 8 5.28 -1.77 -7.63
N PRO A 9 6.21 -2.55 -7.05
CA PRO A 9 5.97 -3.97 -6.81
C PRO A 9 4.87 -4.21 -5.77
N LEU A 10 4.73 -3.34 -4.75
CA LEU A 10 3.64 -3.45 -3.78
C LEU A 10 2.26 -3.32 -4.47
N ALA A 11 2.08 -2.33 -5.33
CA ALA A 11 0.84 -2.15 -6.09
C ALA A 11 0.53 -3.37 -6.96
N GLN A 12 1.55 -3.93 -7.62
CA GLN A 12 1.39 -5.12 -8.46
C GLN A 12 0.96 -6.35 -7.65
N GLU A 13 1.47 -6.54 -6.44
CA GLU A 13 1.04 -7.63 -5.56
C GLU A 13 -0.39 -7.42 -5.03
N LEU A 14 -0.78 -6.17 -4.78
CA LEU A 14 -2.14 -5.84 -4.36
C LEU A 14 -3.17 -6.05 -5.48
N GLU A 15 -2.82 -5.76 -6.74
CA GLU A 15 -3.69 -6.00 -7.90
C GLU A 15 -3.98 -7.49 -8.15
N LYS A 16 -3.11 -8.39 -7.69
CA LYS A 16 -3.31 -9.84 -7.80
C LYS A 16 -4.27 -10.39 -6.75
N ARG A 17 -4.54 -9.63 -5.68
CA ARG A 17 -5.43 -10.04 -4.60
C ARG A 17 -6.88 -9.78 -4.97
N ASP A 18 -7.80 -10.47 -4.30
CA ASP A 18 -9.21 -10.15 -4.40
C ASP A 18 -9.43 -8.70 -3.90
N PRO A 19 -10.10 -7.85 -4.67
CA PRO A 19 -10.30 -6.45 -4.31
C PRO A 19 -11.14 -6.25 -3.06
N PHE A 20 -11.91 -7.26 -2.60
CA PHE A 20 -12.67 -7.21 -1.36
C PHE A 20 -11.89 -7.72 -0.16
N ASP A 21 -10.79 -8.45 -0.38
CA ASP A 21 -9.92 -8.89 0.69
C ASP A 21 -9.07 -7.73 1.22
N SER A 22 -8.92 -7.68 2.53
CA SER A 22 -8.05 -6.68 3.14
C SER A 22 -6.59 -7.10 3.05
N ALA A 23 -5.74 -6.18 2.62
CA ALA A 23 -4.30 -6.37 2.64
C ALA A 23 -3.68 -5.81 3.93
N ASP A 24 -3.17 -6.70 4.77
CA ASP A 24 -2.42 -6.33 5.96
C ASP A 24 -1.00 -5.87 5.58
N ILE A 25 -0.65 -4.65 5.97
CA ILE A 25 0.65 -4.02 5.74
C ILE A 25 1.25 -3.64 7.10
N VAL A 26 2.38 -4.23 7.44
CA VAL A 26 3.12 -3.91 8.66
C VAL A 26 3.93 -2.64 8.44
N VAL A 27 3.71 -1.65 9.31
CA VAL A 27 4.41 -0.36 9.25
C VAL A 27 4.78 0.11 10.65
N PRO A 28 5.96 0.72 10.84
CA PRO A 28 6.43 1.08 12.17
C PRO A 28 5.80 2.36 12.73
N ASN A 29 5.10 3.15 11.91
CA ASN A 29 4.47 4.39 12.34
C ASN A 29 3.38 4.87 11.37
N PHE A 30 2.55 5.77 11.88
CA PHE A 30 1.45 6.39 11.15
C PHE A 30 1.89 7.21 9.93
N SER A 31 3.06 7.87 9.99
CA SER A 31 3.56 8.66 8.86
C SER A 31 3.83 7.78 7.63
N LEU A 32 4.39 6.58 7.85
CA LEU A 32 4.63 5.63 6.77
C LEU A 32 3.32 5.06 6.21
N GLN A 33 2.36 4.74 7.07
CA GLN A 33 1.01 4.35 6.66
C GLN A 33 0.39 5.37 5.70
N MET A 34 0.40 6.65 6.06
CA MET A 34 -0.19 7.71 5.26
C MET A 34 0.57 7.89 3.94
N TRP A 35 1.90 7.85 3.98
CA TRP A 35 2.72 7.97 2.79
C TRP A 35 2.46 6.82 1.80
N ILE A 36 2.40 5.57 2.28
CA ILE A 36 2.09 4.39 1.44
C ILE A 36 0.69 4.52 0.83
N SER A 37 -0.31 4.89 1.63
CA SER A 37 -1.70 5.05 1.17
C SER A 37 -1.81 6.08 0.04
N LEU A 38 -1.16 7.24 0.20
CA LEU A 38 -1.18 8.29 -0.82
C LEU A 38 -0.44 7.87 -2.09
N LYS A 39 0.72 7.21 -1.96
CA LYS A 39 1.51 6.77 -3.12
C LYS A 39 0.83 5.64 -3.90
N LEU A 40 0.17 4.72 -3.21
CA LEU A 40 -0.65 3.68 -3.85
C LEU A 40 -1.84 4.30 -4.58
N ALA A 41 -2.58 5.23 -3.94
CA ALA A 41 -3.69 5.91 -4.59
C ALA A 41 -3.24 6.70 -5.84
N GLN A 42 -2.09 7.37 -5.78
CA GLN A 42 -1.53 8.07 -6.94
C GLN A 42 -1.20 7.13 -8.11
N LYS A 43 -0.77 5.90 -7.82
CA LYS A 43 -0.36 4.93 -8.84
C LYS A 43 -1.55 4.13 -9.41
N SER A 44 -2.42 3.62 -8.55
CA SER A 44 -3.52 2.72 -8.92
C SER A 44 -4.89 3.45 -9.01
N GLY A 45 -4.90 4.77 -8.82
CA GLY A 45 -6.10 5.61 -8.84
C GLY A 45 -6.90 5.59 -7.53
N ILE A 46 -6.90 4.46 -6.81
CA ILE A 46 -7.57 4.27 -5.53
C ILE A 46 -6.67 3.43 -4.62
N SER A 47 -6.68 3.73 -3.32
CA SER A 47 -6.08 2.90 -2.27
C SER A 47 -7.18 2.50 -1.29
N ALA A 48 -7.72 1.30 -1.44
CA ALA A 48 -8.80 0.77 -0.62
C ALA A 48 -8.41 -0.58 -0.01
N ASN A 49 -9.11 -0.97 1.07
CA ASN A 49 -8.95 -2.26 1.73
C ASN A 49 -7.52 -2.55 2.24
N LEU A 50 -6.78 -1.50 2.61
CA LEU A 50 -5.50 -1.63 3.29
C LEU A 50 -5.71 -1.58 4.81
N ARG A 51 -5.20 -2.58 5.53
CA ARG A 51 -5.12 -2.57 6.98
C ARG A 51 -3.67 -2.40 7.38
N PHE A 52 -3.39 -1.36 8.15
CA PHE A 52 -2.04 -1.10 8.63
C PHE A 52 -1.91 -1.64 10.05
N ILE A 53 -0.92 -2.50 10.27
CA ILE A 53 -0.60 -3.09 11.57
C ILE A 53 0.70 -2.43 12.05
N THR A 54 0.68 -1.94 13.29
CA THR A 54 1.82 -1.27 13.92
C THR A 54 2.51 -2.19 14.92
#